data_AF-A0A956FJ15-F1
#
_entry.id   AF-A0A956FJ15-F1
#
_cell.length_a   1.000
_cell.length_b   1.000
_cell.length_c   1.000
_cell.angle_alpha   90.00
_cell.angle_beta   90.00
_cell.angle_gamma   90.00
#
_symmetry.space_group_name_H-M   'P 1'
#
loop_
_entity.id
_entity.type
_entity.pdbx_description
1 polymer ?
#
loop_
_entity_poly.entity_id
_entity_poly.type
_entity_poly.pdbx_seq_one_letter_code
_entity_poly.pdbx_strand_id
1 'polypeptide(L)' 'MAPFRRGVEHIVARTPVPVIPMALSGLWGSIFSRRGGPALRKLPRRFRARVELRCGVPLPPRLATAAELRLEVQRLLAA' A
#
# COMPACT_ATOMS: atom_id res chain seq x y z
N MET A 1 1.91 3.67 -9.40
CA MET A 1 1.63 2.52 -8.51
C MET A 1 1.57 1.26 -9.37
N ALA A 2 2.21 0.17 -8.95
CA ALA A 2 2.18 -1.10 -9.69
C ALA A 2 0.80 -1.77 -9.58
N PRO A 3 0.42 -2.67 -10.53
CA PRO A 3 -0.82 -3.42 -10.43
C PRO A 3 -0.82 -4.34 -9.19
N PHE A 4 -1.99 -4.48 -8.57
CA PHE A 4 -2.19 -5.44 -7.48
C PHE A 4 -2.44 -6.82 -8.09
N ARG A 5 -1.86 -7.86 -7.49
CA ARG A 5 -2.06 -9.26 -7.89
C ARG A 5 -3.25 -9.86 -7.14
N ARG A 6 -3.78 -10.98 -7.64
CA ARG A 6 -4.98 -11.67 -7.12
C ARG A 6 -4.84 -12.34 -5.73
N GLY A 7 -3.83 -11.97 -4.95
CA GLY A 7 -3.52 -12.63 -3.68
C GLY A 7 -4.60 -12.43 -2.63
N VAL A 8 -5.21 -11.24 -2.61
CA VAL A 8 -6.27 -10.93 -1.64
C VAL A 8 -7.54 -11.73 -1.92
N GLU A 9 -7.93 -11.92 -3.18
CA GLU A 9 -9.09 -12.70 -3.58
C GLU A 9 -8.97 -14.14 -3.11
N HIS A 10 -7.77 -14.73 -3.22
CA HIS A 10 -7.51 -16.08 -2.72
C HIS A 10 -7.63 -16.16 -1.18
N ILE A 11 -7.20 -15.13 -0.45
CA ILE A 11 -7.30 -15.07 1.01
C ILE A 11 -8.77 -14.98 1.43
N VAL A 12 -9.52 -14.02 0.88
CA VAL A 12 -10.92 -13.80 1.26
C VAL A 12 -11.85 -14.92 0.78
N ALA A 13 -11.51 -15.63 -0.30
CA ALA A 13 -12.23 -16.82 -0.72
C ALA A 13 -12.07 -17.99 0.27
N ARG A 14 -10.90 -18.14 0.90
CA ARG A 14 -10.67 -19.15 1.95
C ARG A 14 -11.25 -18.73 3.30
N THR A 15 -11.18 -17.44 3.61
CA THR A 15 -11.62 -16.89 4.90
C THR A 15 -12.31 -15.56 4.66
N PRO A 16 -13.65 -15.54 4.55
CA PRO A 16 -14.40 -14.33 4.24
C PRO A 16 -14.37 -13.33 5.40
N VAL A 17 -13.39 -12.41 5.36
CA VAL A 17 -13.25 -11.32 6.34
C VAL A 17 -13.22 -9.95 5.64
N PRO A 18 -13.68 -8.88 6.31
CA PRO A 18 -13.54 -7.53 5.77
C PRO A 18 -12.07 -7.17 5.53
N VAL A 19 -11.81 -6.43 4.46
CA VAL A 19 -10.47 -5.96 4.11
C VAL A 19 -10.41 -4.44 4.27
N ILE A 20 -9.44 -3.95 5.03
CA ILE A 20 -9.23 -2.50 5.25
C ILE A 20 -8.13 -2.02 4.29
N PRO A 21 -8.45 -1.20 3.27
CA PRO A 21 -7.45 -0.62 2.38
C PRO A 21 -6.63 0.43 3.13
N MET A 22 -5.32 0.45 2.89
CA MET A 22 -4.40 1.40 3.51
C MET A 22 -3.40 1.91 2.48
N ALA A 23 -3.11 3.22 2.52
CA ALA A 23 -2.11 3.88 1.70
C ALA A 23 -0.97 4.40 2.57
N LEU A 24 0.26 3.94 2.27
CA LEU A 24 1.48 4.34 2.96
C LEU A 24 2.34 5.20 2.03
N SER A 25 2.66 6.42 2.44
CA SER A 25 3.44 7.38 1.65
C SER A 25 4.68 7.87 2.41
N GLY A 26 5.59 8.55 1.69
CA GLY A 26 6.79 9.15 2.29
C GLY A 26 8.00 8.23 2.47
N LEU A 27 7.85 6.91 2.36
CA LEU A 27 8.97 5.96 2.46
C LEU A 27 9.82 5.85 1.19
N TRP A 28 9.25 6.10 0.01
CA TRP A 28 9.96 5.93 -1.26
C TRP A 28 11.00 7.05 -1.48
N GLY A 29 12.28 6.69 -1.58
CA GLY A 29 13.41 7.63 -1.58
C GLY A 29 14.09 7.81 -0.23
N SER A 30 13.60 7.15 0.83
CA SER A 30 14.36 6.94 2.06
C SER A 30 15.48 5.90 1.86
N ILE A 31 16.36 5.78 2.85
CA ILE A 31 17.39 4.73 2.90
C ILE A 31 16.78 3.32 2.90
N PHE A 32 15.55 3.14 3.39
CA PHE A 32 14.85 1.85 3.44
C PHE A 32 14.28 1.41 2.10
N SER A 33 14.09 2.34 1.15
CA SER A 33 13.53 2.01 -0.16
C SER A 33 14.57 1.36 -1.09
N ARG A 34 14.14 0.73 -2.20
CA ARG A 34 15.02 0.26 -3.28
C ARG A 34 15.30 1.34 -4.35
N ARG A 35 14.81 2.57 -4.14
CA ARG A 35 15.06 3.69 -5.06
C ARG A 35 16.54 4.07 -5.01
N GLY A 36 17.21 4.09 -6.16
CA GLY A 36 18.63 4.50 -6.25
C GLY A 36 19.62 3.47 -5.67
N GLY A 37 19.26 2.18 -5.64
CA GLY A 37 20.12 1.09 -5.20
C GLY A 37 19.61 0.33 -3.96
N PRO A 38 20.37 -0.66 -3.46
CA PRO A 38 19.96 -1.52 -2.34
C PRO A 38 19.56 -0.72 -1.10
N ALA A 39 18.57 -1.21 -0.35
CA ALA A 39 18.17 -0.61 0.92
C ALA A 39 19.36 -0.54 1.88
N LEU A 40 19.38 0.49 2.73
CA LEU A 40 20.41 0.81 3.74
C LEU A 40 21.82 1.14 3.20
N ARG A 41 22.08 1.01 1.90
CA ARG A 41 23.36 1.37 1.26
C ARG A 41 23.40 2.78 0.66
N LYS A 42 22.48 3.65 1.08
CA LYS A 42 22.30 5.00 0.52
C LYS A 42 22.48 6.06 1.58
N LEU A 43 23.04 7.21 1.20
CA LEU A 43 23.01 8.39 2.06
C LEU A 43 21.59 8.96 2.17
N PRO A 44 21.14 9.35 3.38
CA PRO A 44 19.81 9.90 3.58
C PRO A 44 19.67 11.26 2.89
N ARG A 45 18.84 11.33 1.84
CA ARG A 45 18.51 12.60 1.16
C ARG A 45 17.60 13.52 1.96
N ARG A 46 16.92 13.00 2.97
CA ARG A 46 16.03 13.73 3.89
C ARG A 46 16.28 13.20 5.30
N PHE A 47 16.67 14.08 6.22
CA PHE A 47 16.96 13.70 7.61
C PHE A 47 15.69 13.31 8.40
N ARG A 48 14.53 13.85 7.98
CA ARG A 48 13.20 13.50 8.50
C ARG A 48 12.22 13.29 7.35
N ALA A 49 12.09 12.05 6.88
CA ALA A 49 11.01 11.72 5.95
C ALA A 49 9.68 11.75 6.71
N ARG A 50 8.74 12.61 6.28
CA ARG A 50 7.35 12.54 6.76
C ARG A 50 6.74 11.27 6.20
N VAL A 51 6.36 10.36 7.08
CA VAL A 51 5.64 9.13 6.75
C VAL A 51 4.18 9.35 7.10
N GLU A 52 3.30 8.97 6.19
CA GLU A 52 1.86 9.10 6.36
C GLU A 52 1.19 7.77 6.02
N LEU A 53 0.26 7.36 6.88
CA LEU A 53 -0.58 6.20 6.69
C LEU A 53 -2.04 6.66 6.70
N ARG A 54 -2.77 6.34 5.65
CA ARG A 54 -4.20 6.62 5.53
C ARG A 54 -4.95 5.31 5.43
N CYS A 55 -5.96 5.15 6.27
CA CYS A 55 -6.80 3.96 6.32
C CYS A 55 -8.17 4.30 5.75
N GLY A 56 -8.66 3.49 4.82
CA GLY A 56 -10.01 3.59 4.30
C GLY A 56 -11.03 2.82 5.14
N VAL A 57 -12.27 2.82 4.67
CA VAL A 57 -13.36 2.06 5.30
C VAL A 57 -13.23 0.56 5.00
N PRO A 58 -13.67 -0.33 5.91
CA PRO A 58 -13.68 -1.76 5.66
C PRO A 58 -14.52 -2.13 4.43
N LEU A 59 -13.92 -2.89 3.50
CA LEU A 59 -14.64 -3.47 2.36
C LEU A 59 -15.13 -4.88 2.70
N PRO A 60 -16.39 -5.23 2.38
CA PRO A 60 -16.86 -6.59 2.55
C PRO A 60 -16.09 -7.55 1.62
N PRO A 61 -15.93 -8.83 1.99
CA PRO A 61 -15.13 -9.81 1.24
C PRO A 61 -15.46 -9.86 -0.26
N ARG A 62 -16.75 -9.74 -0.61
CA ARG A 62 -17.25 -9.77 -1.99
C ARG A 62 -16.74 -8.63 -2.87
N LEU A 63 -16.38 -7.49 -2.28
CA LEU A 63 -15.86 -6.31 -2.98
C LEU A 63 -14.34 -6.20 -2.90
N ALA A 64 -13.67 -7.03 -2.09
CA ALA A 64 -12.24 -6.98 -1.84
C ALA A 64 -11.41 -7.61 -2.99
N THR A 65 -11.63 -7.14 -4.22
CA THR A 65 -10.83 -7.54 -5.38
C THR A 65 -9.55 -6.71 -5.47
N ALA A 66 -8.52 -7.25 -6.12
CA ALA A 66 -7.27 -6.53 -6.35
C ALA A 66 -7.49 -5.23 -7.14
N ALA A 67 -8.45 -5.21 -8.06
CA ALA A 67 -8.80 -4.01 -8.84
C ALA A 67 -9.45 -2.93 -7.96
N GLU A 68 -10.45 -3.29 -7.16
CA GLU A 68 -11.15 -2.36 -6.26
C GLU A 68 -10.20 -1.83 -5.17
N LEU A 69 -9.42 -2.69 -4.53
CA LEU A 69 -8.44 -2.26 -3.53
C LEU A 69 -7.37 -1.35 -4.12
N ARG A 70 -6.91 -1.62 -5.35
CA ARG A 70 -5.95 -0.73 -6.03
C ARG A 70 -6.55 0.65 -6.22
N LEU A 71 -7.82 0.72 -6.62
CA LEU A 71 -8.51 1.96 -6.88
C LEU A 71 -8.78 2.74 -5.57
N GLU A 72 -9.14 2.04 -4.49
CA GLU A 72 -9.33 2.67 -3.18
C GLU A 72 -8.02 3.17 -2.57
N VAL A 73 -6.93 2.39 -2.67
CA VAL A 73 -5.59 2.85 -2.26
C VAL A 73 -5.13 4.05 -3.09
N GLN A 74 -5.49 4.14 -4.37
CA GLN A 74 -5.21 5.33 -5.19
C GLN A 74 -5.97 6.56 -4.69
N ARG A 75 -7.25 6.42 -4.31
CA ARG A 75 -8.02 7.52 -3.70
C ARG A 75 -7.39 7.97 -2.39
N LEU A 76 -7.04 7.03 -1.52
CA LEU A 76 -6.37 7.33 -0.25
C LEU A 76 -5.02 8.03 -0.47
N LEU A 77 -4.27 7.72 -1.52
CA LEU A 77 -3.03 8.42 -1.85
C LEU A 77 -3.25 9.86 -2.38
N ALA A 78 -4.41 10.13 -2.98
CA ALA A 78 -4.72 11.41 -3.61
C ALA A 78 -5.44 12.42 -2.69
N ALA A 79 -5.96 11.96 -1.55
CA ALA A 79 -6.54 12.80 -0.50
C ALA A 79 -5.51 13.71 0.20
#